data_AF-X0XLE8-F1
#
_entry.id   AF-X0XLE8-F1
#
_cell.length_a   1.000
_cell.length_b   1.000
_cell.length_c   1.000
_cell.angle_alpha   90.00
_cell.angle_beta   90.00
_cell.angle_gamma   90.00
#
_symmetry.space_group_name_H-M   'P 1'
#
loop_
_entity.id
_entity.type
_entity.pdbx_description
1 polymer ?
#
loop_
_entity_poly.entity_id
_entity_poly.type
_entity_poly.pdbx_seq_one_letter_code
_entity_poly.pdbx_strand_id
1 'polypeptide(L)'
;DPLDLEVLDDLRILFGQNEIRPVLVPAREILSAINRTYGQANDTTEQIMQDLGEEADSQHLFTELEVGEDLLDETSDAPIIKLVNHIFSQAVKSQASDIHIEPYQQHLQVRFRLDGVLHNVLSPPRRLHAAIVSRIKVMARLDIAEKRLPQDGRTEVKIGERLVDVRVSSLPTAFGERVVLRLLEKSGKLLSMEEIGLTAAALAEMKRLLHLSHGIILVTGPTGSGKTTSLYAALSSINSPDKNILTIEDP
;
A
#
# COMPACT_ATOMS: atom_id res chain seq x y z
N ASP A 1 -13.41 -20.26 -23.58
CA ASP A 1 -14.42 -20.86 -24.48
C ASP A 1 -15.79 -20.49 -23.91
N PRO A 2 -16.70 -19.85 -24.66
CA PRO A 2 -18.02 -19.45 -24.15
C PRO A 2 -18.94 -20.64 -23.83
N LEU A 3 -18.57 -21.87 -24.22
CA LEU A 3 -19.28 -23.11 -23.92
C LEU A 3 -18.67 -23.89 -22.76
N ASP A 4 -17.67 -23.32 -22.09
CA ASP A 4 -17.06 -23.91 -20.90
C ASP A 4 -18.02 -23.83 -19.71
N LEU A 5 -18.71 -24.94 -19.45
CA LEU A 5 -19.74 -25.03 -18.42
C LEU A 5 -19.17 -24.88 -17.01
N GLU A 6 -17.92 -25.30 -16.79
CA GLU A 6 -17.26 -25.23 -15.48
C GLU A 6 -17.03 -23.76 -15.09
N VAL A 7 -16.51 -22.96 -16.03
CA VAL A 7 -16.32 -21.50 -15.85
C VAL A 7 -17.66 -20.79 -15.62
N LEU A 8 -18.73 -21.19 -16.32
CA LEU A 8 -20.05 -20.58 -16.13
C LEU A 8 -20.64 -20.88 -14.76
N ASP A 9 -20.45 -22.09 -14.24
CA ASP A 9 -20.90 -22.46 -12.89
C ASP A 9 -20.08 -21.76 -11.80
N ASP A 10 -18.76 -21.64 -11.98
CA ASP A 10 -17.90 -20.85 -11.09
C ASP A 10 -18.36 -19.38 -11.01
N LEU A 11 -18.66 -18.77 -12.17
CA LEU A 11 -19.15 -17.40 -12.21
C LEU A 11 -20.52 -17.26 -11.53
N ARG A 12 -21.42 -18.24 -11.64
CA ARG A 12 -22.73 -18.23 -10.96
C ARG A 12 -22.57 -18.20 -9.45
N ILE A 13 -21.65 -19.02 -8.92
CA ILE A 13 -21.32 -19.06 -7.50
C ILE A 13 -20.72 -17.73 -7.05
N LEU A 14 -19.74 -17.21 -7.81
CA LEU A 14 -19.01 -16.00 -7.45
C LEU A 14 -19.89 -14.75 -7.41
N PHE A 15 -20.82 -14.61 -8.36
CA PHE A 15 -21.71 -13.45 -8.45
C PHE A 15 -23.08 -13.64 -7.77
N GLY A 16 -23.35 -14.82 -7.21
CA GLY A 16 -24.63 -15.13 -6.55
C GLY A 16 -25.84 -15.03 -7.48
N GLN A 17 -25.64 -15.25 -8.78
CA GLN A 17 -26.68 -15.10 -9.81
C GLN A 17 -27.03 -16.45 -10.42
N ASN A 18 -28.33 -16.74 -10.52
CA ASN A 18 -28.82 -18.00 -11.07
C ASN A 18 -28.67 -18.10 -12.60
N GLU A 19 -28.58 -16.96 -13.30
CA GLU A 19 -28.51 -16.93 -14.75
C GLU A 19 -27.34 -16.07 -15.23
N ILE A 20 -26.35 -16.73 -15.84
CA ILE A 20 -25.27 -16.08 -16.59
C ILE A 20 -25.52 -16.33 -18.06
N ARG A 21 -25.63 -15.25 -18.83
CA ARG A 21 -25.86 -15.31 -20.29
C ARG A 21 -24.53 -15.09 -21.02
N PRO A 22 -23.87 -16.15 -21.53
CA PRO A 22 -22.67 -15.99 -22.33
C PRO A 22 -23.02 -15.28 -23.65
N VAL A 23 -22.19 -14.32 -24.05
CA VAL A 23 -22.32 -13.60 -25.32
C VAL A 23 -21.03 -13.78 -26.11
N LEU A 24 -21.14 -14.15 -27.39
CA LEU A 24 -20.00 -14.28 -28.27
C LEU A 24 -19.52 -12.89 -28.70
N VAL A 25 -18.25 -12.60 -28.47
CA VAL A 25 -17.62 -11.34 -28.87
C VAL A 25 -16.21 -11.57 -29.41
N PRO A 26 -15.72 -10.72 -30.32
CA PRO A 26 -14.32 -10.78 -30.75
C PRO A 26 -13.36 -10.61 -29.57
N ALA A 27 -12.21 -11.30 -29.59
CA ALA A 27 -11.22 -11.24 -28.52
C ALA A 27 -10.78 -9.80 -28.17
N ARG A 28 -10.68 -8.92 -29.19
CA ARG A 28 -10.36 -7.50 -28.99
C ARG A 28 -11.38 -6.76 -28.13
N GLU A 29 -12.67 -7.10 -28.24
CA GLU A 29 -13.73 -6.45 -27.48
C GLU A 29 -13.70 -6.91 -26.03
N ILE A 30 -13.36 -8.18 -25.78
CA ILE A 30 -13.14 -8.71 -24.42
C ILE A 30 -11.99 -7.96 -23.75
N LEU A 31 -10.84 -7.86 -24.43
CA LEU A 31 -9.68 -7.13 -23.93
C LEU A 31 -9.99 -5.64 -23.70
N SER A 32 -10.72 -5.00 -24.62
CA SER A 32 -11.17 -3.61 -24.49
C SER A 32 -12.10 -3.43 -23.29
N ALA A 33 -13.05 -4.35 -23.07
CA ALA A 33 -13.95 -4.30 -21.92
C ALA A 33 -13.21 -4.52 -20.59
N ILE A 34 -12.28 -5.48 -20.53
CA ILE A 34 -11.40 -5.68 -19.36
C ILE A 34 -10.61 -4.39 -19.09
N ASN A 35 -9.97 -3.82 -20.11
CA ASN A 35 -9.22 -2.58 -19.98
C ASN A 35 -10.10 -1.39 -19.61
N ARG A 36 -11.36 -1.33 -20.05
CA ARG A 36 -12.28 -0.25 -19.67
C ARG A 36 -12.75 -0.39 -18.22
N THR A 37 -13.04 -1.61 -17.77
CA THR A 37 -13.57 -1.89 -16.43
C THR A 37 -12.47 -1.84 -15.37
N TYR A 38 -11.27 -2.33 -15.67
CA TYR A 38 -10.12 -2.35 -14.76
C TYR A 38 -9.12 -1.22 -15.02
N GLY A 39 -9.14 -0.58 -16.18
CA GLY A 39 -8.16 0.42 -16.62
C GLY A 39 -8.59 1.88 -16.51
N GLN A 40 -9.58 2.22 -15.67
CA GLN A 40 -9.67 3.61 -15.17
C GLN A 40 -8.41 4.03 -14.39
N ALA A 41 -7.57 3.07 -13.95
CA ALA A 41 -6.22 3.34 -13.48
C ALA A 41 -5.18 3.49 -14.61
N ASN A 42 -5.45 2.95 -15.82
CA ASN A 42 -4.52 2.91 -16.93
C ASN A 42 -4.55 4.18 -17.79
N ASP A 43 -5.70 4.82 -18.05
CA ASP A 43 -5.73 6.06 -18.85
C ASP A 43 -4.89 7.18 -18.22
N THR A 44 -5.01 7.37 -16.90
CA THR A 44 -4.20 8.37 -16.17
C THR A 44 -2.73 7.95 -16.10
N THR A 45 -2.44 6.65 -15.98
CA THR A 45 -1.07 6.15 -15.95
C THR A 45 -0.40 6.28 -17.32
N GLU A 46 -1.09 5.95 -18.41
CA GLU A 46 -0.61 6.07 -19.78
C GLU A 46 -0.39 7.54 -20.15
N GLN A 47 -1.28 8.45 -19.75
CA GLN A 47 -1.09 9.89 -19.88
C GLN A 47 0.14 10.38 -19.11
N ILE A 48 0.27 10.04 -17.83
CA ILE A 48 1.47 10.40 -17.03
C ILE A 48 2.75 9.81 -17.67
N MET A 49 2.67 8.60 -18.23
CA MET A 49 3.81 7.98 -18.94
C MET A 49 4.12 8.65 -20.27
N GLN A 50 3.13 9.18 -20.98
CA GLN A 50 3.32 9.98 -22.20
C GLN A 50 3.95 11.32 -21.85
N ASP A 51 3.44 12.04 -20.84
CA ASP A 51 4.01 13.29 -20.34
C ASP A 51 5.48 13.10 -19.91
N LEU A 52 5.78 12.01 -19.18
CA LEU A 52 7.15 11.60 -18.82
C LEU A 52 8.00 11.18 -20.02
N GLY A 53 7.38 10.73 -21.11
CA GLY A 53 8.06 10.39 -22.36
C GLY A 53 8.50 11.64 -23.12
N GLU A 54 7.63 12.65 -23.18
CA GLU A 54 7.87 13.93 -23.83
C GLU A 54 8.86 14.81 -23.04
N GLU A 55 8.80 14.79 -21.71
CA GLU A 55 9.76 15.50 -20.86
C GLU A 55 11.10 14.77 -20.68
N ALA A 56 11.18 13.45 -20.92
CA ALA A 56 12.45 12.73 -20.84
C ALA A 56 13.39 12.99 -22.02
N ASP A 57 12.87 13.49 -23.15
CA ASP A 57 13.68 13.95 -24.29
C ASP A 57 14.27 15.35 -24.04
N SER A 58 13.72 16.13 -23.10
CA SER A 58 14.34 17.34 -22.58
C SER A 58 15.24 16.98 -21.39
N GLN A 59 16.53 17.29 -21.50
CA GLN A 59 17.60 16.95 -20.54
C GLN A 59 17.47 17.62 -19.14
N HIS A 60 16.27 18.06 -18.76
CA HIS A 60 15.98 18.95 -17.63
C HIS A 60 15.43 18.25 -16.38
N LEU A 61 15.00 16.98 -16.45
CA LEU A 61 14.46 16.23 -15.30
C LEU A 61 15.45 16.06 -14.13
N PHE A 62 16.76 16.18 -14.37
CA PHE A 62 17.78 16.06 -13.33
C PHE A 62 18.14 17.40 -12.66
N THR A 63 17.87 18.53 -13.31
CA THR A 63 18.36 19.85 -12.86
C THR A 63 17.41 20.53 -11.88
N GLU A 64 16.13 20.16 -11.85
CA GLU A 64 15.12 20.76 -10.95
C GLU A 64 15.09 20.14 -9.54
N LEU A 65 15.80 19.04 -9.31
CA LEU A 65 15.81 18.34 -8.01
C LEU A 65 16.96 18.78 -7.07
N GLU A 66 17.85 19.70 -7.50
CA GLU A 66 19.00 20.18 -6.72
C GLU A 66 18.79 21.53 -6.01
N VAL A 67 17.59 22.14 -6.08
CA VAL A 67 17.34 23.44 -5.44
C VAL A 67 16.40 23.31 -4.24
N GLY A 68 16.99 23.41 -3.05
CA GLY A 68 16.46 24.17 -1.91
C GLY A 68 15.20 23.68 -1.21
N GLU A 69 15.40 23.21 0.04
CA GLU A 69 14.65 23.39 1.30
C GLU A 69 13.20 23.92 1.41
N ASP A 70 12.44 24.23 0.36
CA ASP A 70 11.05 24.67 0.49
C ASP A 70 10.20 24.18 -0.70
N LEU A 71 9.60 23.00 -0.57
CA LEU A 71 8.69 22.41 -1.56
C LEU A 71 7.45 21.78 -0.89
N LEU A 72 6.92 22.50 0.09
CA LEU A 72 5.53 22.40 0.53
C LEU A 72 4.62 23.34 -0.29
N ASP A 73 5.06 23.76 -1.47
CA ASP A 73 4.21 24.48 -2.42
C ASP A 73 3.46 23.49 -3.33
N GLU A 74 2.13 23.60 -3.30
CA GLU A 74 1.15 22.84 -4.08
C GLU A 74 1.22 23.10 -5.60
N THR A 75 2.39 23.48 -6.14
CA THR A 75 2.58 23.93 -7.54
C THR A 75 3.69 23.22 -8.30
N SER A 76 4.33 22.17 -7.75
CA SER A 76 5.25 21.34 -8.54
C SER A 76 4.47 20.33 -9.39
N ASP A 77 4.20 20.72 -10.64
CA ASP A 77 3.51 19.93 -11.67
C ASP A 77 4.38 18.82 -12.30
N ALA A 78 5.56 18.55 -11.73
CA ALA A 78 6.54 17.61 -12.28
C ALA A 78 5.92 16.19 -12.41
N PRO A 79 5.95 15.56 -13.60
CA PRO A 79 5.29 14.27 -13.84
C PRO A 79 5.77 13.13 -12.94
N ILE A 80 7.01 13.21 -12.41
CA ILE A 80 7.50 12.23 -11.43
C ILE A 80 6.73 12.29 -10.10
N ILE A 81 6.33 13.48 -9.67
CA ILE A 81 5.53 13.68 -8.46
C ILE A 81 4.14 13.11 -8.69
N LYS A 82 3.54 13.37 -9.86
CA LYS A 82 2.25 12.79 -10.26
C LYS A 82 2.28 11.28 -10.27
N LEU A 83 3.34 10.67 -10.82
CA LEU A 83 3.51 9.22 -10.84
C LEU A 83 3.61 8.64 -9.42
N VAL A 84 4.45 9.22 -8.56
CA VAL A 84 4.60 8.74 -7.17
C VAL A 84 3.30 8.91 -6.39
N ASN A 85 2.63 10.05 -6.52
CA ASN A 85 1.32 10.29 -5.88
C ASN A 85 0.25 9.32 -6.41
N HIS A 86 0.28 8.97 -7.70
CA HIS A 86 -0.60 7.98 -8.29
C HIS A 86 -0.36 6.58 -7.70
N ILE A 87 0.90 6.15 -7.58
CA ILE A 87 1.27 4.87 -6.94
C ILE A 87 0.74 4.81 -5.51
N PHE A 88 0.95 5.85 -4.70
CA PHE A 88 0.41 5.93 -3.34
C PHE A 88 -1.13 5.89 -3.32
N SER A 89 -1.78 6.66 -4.19
CA SER A 89 -3.24 6.73 -4.24
C SER A 89 -3.85 5.38 -4.62
N GLN A 90 -3.26 4.68 -5.59
CA GLN A 90 -3.70 3.35 -5.99
C GLN A 90 -3.47 2.34 -4.86
N ALA A 91 -2.34 2.40 -4.17
CA ALA A 91 -2.03 1.50 -3.05
C ALA A 91 -3.06 1.65 -1.91
N VAL A 92 -3.42 2.87 -1.54
CA VAL A 92 -4.43 3.12 -0.50
C VAL A 92 -5.83 2.72 -0.97
N LYS A 93 -6.20 3.01 -2.22
CA LYS A 93 -7.49 2.60 -2.80
C LYS A 93 -7.63 1.06 -2.83
N SER A 94 -6.54 0.36 -3.11
CA SER A 94 -6.46 -1.10 -3.09
C SER A 94 -6.22 -1.70 -1.70
N GLN A 95 -6.15 -0.88 -0.63
CA GLN A 95 -5.88 -1.33 0.74
C GLN A 95 -4.58 -2.15 0.89
N ALA A 96 -3.52 -1.75 0.17
CA ALA A 96 -2.23 -2.42 0.24
C ALA A 96 -1.52 -2.20 1.59
N SER A 97 -0.89 -3.24 2.13
CA SER A 97 -0.05 -3.12 3.34
C SER A 97 1.35 -2.60 3.03
N ASP A 98 1.89 -2.96 1.88
CA ASP A 98 3.23 -2.56 1.45
C ASP A 98 3.26 -2.24 -0.05
N ILE A 99 4.02 -1.23 -0.44
CA ILE A 99 4.41 -0.91 -1.82
C ILE A 99 5.87 -1.33 -2.01
N HIS A 100 6.14 -2.10 -3.06
CA HIS A 100 7.45 -2.57 -3.43
C HIS A 100 7.87 -1.95 -4.76
N ILE A 101 9.01 -1.27 -4.80
CA ILE A 101 9.60 -0.72 -6.03
C ILE A 101 10.95 -1.42 -6.24
N GLU A 102 10.98 -2.27 -7.25
CA GLU A 102 12.05 -3.25 -7.46
C GLU A 102 12.71 -3.06 -8.82
N PRO A 103 13.98 -2.62 -8.87
CA PRO A 103 14.71 -2.54 -10.11
C PRO A 103 15.24 -3.90 -10.54
N TYR A 104 15.00 -4.25 -11.80
CA TYR A 104 15.63 -5.39 -12.48
C TYR A 104 16.57 -4.89 -13.58
N GLN A 105 17.29 -5.80 -14.23
CA GLN A 105 18.26 -5.45 -15.26
C GLN A 105 17.64 -4.63 -16.40
N GLN A 106 16.45 -5.01 -16.87
CA GLN A 106 15.80 -4.43 -18.06
C GLN A 106 14.50 -3.68 -17.78
N HIS A 107 13.92 -3.84 -16.58
CA HIS A 107 12.62 -3.26 -16.26
C HIS A 107 12.55 -2.83 -14.79
N LEU A 108 11.60 -1.96 -14.49
CA LEU A 108 11.21 -1.59 -13.12
C LEU A 108 9.87 -2.25 -12.82
N GLN A 109 9.70 -2.75 -11.60
CA GLN A 109 8.45 -3.36 -11.17
C GLN A 109 7.95 -2.68 -9.89
N VAL A 110 6.68 -2.29 -9.91
CA VAL A 110 5.95 -1.81 -8.74
C VAL A 110 4.92 -2.87 -8.37
N ARG A 111 4.99 -3.36 -7.12
CA ARG A 111 4.11 -4.40 -6.59
C ARG A 111 3.44 -3.94 -5.32
N PHE A 112 2.18 -4.31 -5.12
CA PHE A 112 1.48 -4.11 -3.85
C PHE A 112 1.34 -5.42 -3.12
N ARG A 113 1.46 -5.38 -1.79
CA ARG A 113 1.05 -6.49 -0.94
C ARG A 113 -0.42 -6.30 -0.55
N LEU A 114 -1.28 -7.17 -1.05
CA LEU A 114 -2.71 -7.22 -0.73
C LEU A 114 -2.95 -8.52 0.03
N ASP A 115 -3.48 -8.44 1.25
CA ASP A 115 -3.77 -9.60 2.11
C ASP A 115 -2.61 -10.61 2.21
N GLY A 116 -1.38 -10.10 2.28
CA GLY A 116 -0.16 -10.89 2.38
C GLY A 116 0.46 -11.32 1.04
N VAL A 117 -0.26 -11.22 -0.07
CA VAL A 117 0.17 -11.66 -1.41
C VAL A 117 0.67 -10.47 -2.24
N LEU A 118 1.73 -10.67 -3.02
CA LEU A 118 2.30 -9.62 -3.88
C LEU A 118 1.66 -9.64 -5.27
N HIS A 119 1.13 -8.50 -5.70
CA HIS A 119 0.53 -8.29 -7.01
C HIS A 119 1.34 -7.29 -7.83
N ASN A 120 1.61 -7.59 -9.09
CA ASN A 120 2.22 -6.65 -10.02
C ASN A 120 1.18 -5.62 -10.44
N VAL A 121 1.46 -4.34 -10.20
CA VAL A 121 0.51 -3.26 -10.43
C VAL A 121 0.95 -2.36 -11.57
N LEU A 122 2.26 -2.05 -11.61
CA LEU A 122 2.81 -1.15 -12.61
C LEU A 122 4.22 -1.58 -12.99
N SER A 123 4.58 -1.41 -14.27
CA SER A 123 5.95 -1.57 -14.74
C SER A 123 6.39 -0.33 -15.51
N PRO A 124 6.84 0.73 -14.81
CA PRO A 124 7.33 1.94 -15.46
C PRO A 124 8.62 1.66 -16.26
N PRO A 125 8.92 2.51 -17.27
CA PRO A 125 10.22 2.47 -17.93
C PRO A 125 11.38 2.53 -16.93
N ARG A 126 12.39 1.68 -17.16
CA ARG A 126 13.54 1.52 -16.25
C ARG A 126 14.25 2.84 -15.92
N ARG A 127 14.30 3.77 -16.88
CA ARG A 127 14.91 5.09 -16.76
C ARG A 127 14.32 5.95 -15.63
N LEU A 128 13.06 5.72 -15.27
CA LEU A 128 12.37 6.50 -14.22
C LEU A 128 12.78 6.09 -12.81
N HIS A 129 13.47 4.96 -12.64
CA HIS A 129 13.80 4.40 -11.34
C HIS A 129 14.53 5.39 -10.42
N ALA A 130 15.59 6.05 -10.91
CA ALA A 130 16.37 6.97 -10.10
C ALA A 130 15.53 8.18 -9.63
N ALA A 131 14.66 8.69 -10.49
CA ALA A 131 13.78 9.81 -10.18
C ALA A 131 12.69 9.41 -9.16
N ILE A 132 12.11 8.22 -9.29
CA ILE A 132 11.14 7.67 -8.31
C ILE A 132 11.79 7.51 -6.93
N VAL A 133 12.98 6.89 -6.87
CA VAL A 133 13.72 6.70 -5.61
C VAL A 133 14.08 8.04 -4.99
N SER A 134 14.57 8.99 -5.78
CA SER A 134 14.90 10.35 -5.32
C SER A 134 13.69 11.04 -4.70
N ARG A 135 12.53 11.02 -5.39
CA ARG A 135 11.29 11.63 -4.88
C ARG A 135 10.86 11.01 -3.55
N ILE A 136 10.93 9.69 -3.42
CA ILE A 136 10.61 9.00 -2.16
C ILE A 136 11.58 9.37 -1.05
N LYS A 137 12.89 9.45 -1.34
CA LYS A 137 13.90 9.86 -0.37
C LYS A 137 13.66 11.29 0.13
N VAL A 138 13.33 12.22 -0.76
CA VAL A 138 12.93 13.59 -0.38
C VAL A 138 11.74 13.57 0.57
N MET A 139 10.67 12.83 0.22
CA MET A 139 9.47 12.74 1.07
C MET A 139 9.78 12.20 2.47
N ALA A 140 10.72 11.27 2.59
CA ALA A 140 11.13 10.63 3.84
C ALA A 140 12.34 11.30 4.52
N ARG A 141 12.82 12.44 4.01
CA ARG A 141 14.01 13.17 4.51
C ARG A 141 15.27 12.30 4.59
N LEU A 142 15.45 11.43 3.59
CA LEU A 142 16.61 10.56 3.43
C LEU A 142 17.70 11.22 2.56
N ASP A 143 18.93 10.74 2.69
CA ASP A 143 20.05 11.23 1.88
C ASP A 143 19.94 10.69 0.44
N ILE A 144 19.72 11.62 -0.50
CA ILE A 144 19.57 11.33 -1.93
C ILE A 144 20.93 11.00 -2.59
N ALA A 145 22.01 11.58 -2.08
CA ALA A 145 23.35 11.37 -2.59
C ALA A 145 23.89 9.98 -2.18
N GLU A 146 23.56 9.52 -0.98
CA GLU A 146 23.94 8.18 -0.53
C GLU A 146 23.05 7.10 -1.15
N LYS A 147 23.66 6.16 -1.87
CA LYS A 147 22.98 5.07 -2.61
C LYS A 147 23.56 3.69 -2.32
N ARG A 148 24.58 3.61 -1.46
CA ARG A 148 25.39 2.42 -1.18
C ARG A 148 25.08 1.79 0.17
N LEU A 149 24.37 2.51 1.04
CA LEU A 149 23.95 2.05 2.35
C LEU A 149 22.42 1.93 2.42
N PRO A 150 21.90 0.96 3.18
CA PRO A 150 20.49 0.93 3.52
C PRO A 150 20.08 2.22 4.25
N GLN A 151 18.87 2.70 3.99
CA GLN A 151 18.32 3.89 4.64
C GLN A 151 16.87 3.64 5.06
N ASP A 152 16.51 4.07 6.26
CA ASP A 152 15.16 3.95 6.81
C ASP A 152 14.64 5.32 7.21
N GLY A 153 13.36 5.58 6.93
CA GLY A 153 12.72 6.86 7.20
C GLY A 153 11.22 6.70 7.45
N ARG A 154 10.58 7.81 7.80
CA ARG A 154 9.13 7.90 7.94
C ARG A 154 8.64 9.16 7.24
N THR A 155 7.44 9.09 6.68
CA THR A 155 6.77 10.24 6.09
C THR A 155 5.27 10.09 6.25
N GLU A 156 4.54 11.20 6.26
CA GLU A 156 3.08 11.19 6.27
C GLU A 156 2.58 11.61 4.90
N VAL A 157 1.65 10.85 4.34
CA VAL A 157 1.04 11.14 3.05
C VAL A 157 -0.46 11.32 3.23
N LYS A 158 -0.99 12.45 2.77
CA LYS A 158 -2.42 12.71 2.73
C LYS A 158 -2.97 12.32 1.35
N ILE A 159 -3.92 11.37 1.33
CA ILE A 159 -4.56 10.89 0.11
C ILE A 159 -6.07 11.06 0.26
N GLY A 160 -6.62 12.09 -0.41
CA GLY A 160 -7.99 12.55 -0.15
C GLY A 160 -8.15 12.95 1.32
N GLU A 161 -9.09 12.31 2.02
CA GLU A 161 -9.36 12.53 3.45
C GLU A 161 -8.54 11.61 4.38
N ARG A 162 -7.74 10.69 3.84
CA ARG A 162 -6.98 9.71 4.63
C ARG A 162 -5.56 10.19 4.88
N LEU A 163 -5.15 10.19 6.15
CA LEU A 163 -3.77 10.41 6.56
C LEU A 163 -3.09 9.05 6.78
N VAL A 164 -2.03 8.78 6.02
CA VAL A 164 -1.31 7.51 6.05
C VAL A 164 0.12 7.76 6.53
N ASP A 165 0.51 7.09 7.60
CA ASP A 165 1.90 7.04 8.03
C ASP A 165 2.63 6.00 7.17
N VAL A 166 3.76 6.39 6.61
CA VAL A 166 4.52 5.57 5.67
C VAL A 166 5.91 5.35 6.23
N ARG A 167 6.27 4.09 6.48
CA ARG A 167 7.66 3.71 6.76
C ARG A 167 8.35 3.42 5.46
N VAL A 168 9.51 4.02 5.25
CA VAL A 168 10.29 3.93 4.02
C VAL A 168 11.58 3.20 4.32
N SER A 169 11.88 2.15 3.55
CA SER A 169 13.18 1.48 3.58
C SER A 169 13.75 1.44 2.17
N SER A 170 14.97 1.93 1.99
CA SER A 170 15.76 1.83 0.76
C SER A 170 16.92 0.88 0.98
N LEU A 171 17.12 -0.07 0.06
CA LEU A 171 18.22 -1.03 0.10
C LEU A 171 18.98 -1.05 -1.23
N PRO A 172 20.30 -0.86 -1.26
CA PRO A 172 21.09 -1.02 -2.48
C PRO A 172 21.02 -2.47 -2.99
N THR A 173 20.78 -2.63 -4.30
CA THR A 173 20.82 -3.93 -4.99
C THR A 173 21.68 -3.85 -6.25
N ALA A 174 21.87 -4.99 -6.95
CA ALA A 174 22.69 -5.07 -8.16
C ALA A 174 22.25 -4.09 -9.27
N PHE A 175 20.96 -3.73 -9.31
CA PHE A 175 20.39 -2.84 -10.32
C PHE A 175 19.94 -1.51 -9.69
N GLY A 176 20.54 -1.08 -8.58
CA GLY A 176 20.17 0.14 -7.88
C GLY A 176 19.26 -0.12 -6.69
N GLU A 177 18.66 0.93 -6.13
CA GLU A 177 17.96 0.83 -4.86
C GLU A 177 16.58 0.17 -5.00
N ARG A 178 16.35 -0.85 -4.19
CA ARG A 178 15.02 -1.41 -3.94
C ARG A 178 14.39 -0.64 -2.80
N VAL A 179 13.17 -0.15 -3.02
CA VAL A 179 12.42 0.61 -2.03
C VAL A 179 11.20 -0.18 -1.59
N VAL A 180 10.97 -0.22 -0.28
CA VAL A 180 9.77 -0.80 0.32
C VAL A 180 9.12 0.27 1.17
N LEU A 181 7.82 0.48 0.97
CA LEU A 181 7.00 1.44 1.71
C LEU A 181 5.94 0.66 2.45
N ARG A 182 5.93 0.72 3.79
CA ARG A 182 4.85 0.15 4.58
C ARG A 182 3.82 1.22 4.87
N LEU A 183 2.59 0.97 4.46
CA LEU A 183 1.46 1.88 4.69
C LEU A 183 0.80 1.52 6.02
N LEU A 184 0.81 2.47 6.93
CA LEU A 184 0.12 2.40 8.21
C LEU A 184 -0.97 3.45 8.16
N GLU A 185 -2.19 3.02 7.83
CA GLU A 185 -3.33 3.90 7.93
C GLU A 185 -3.46 4.32 9.40
N LYS A 186 -3.40 5.62 9.68
CA LYS A 186 -3.70 6.14 11.01
C LYS A 186 -5.22 6.06 11.21
N SER A 187 -5.76 4.85 11.30
CA SER A 187 -7.13 4.65 11.72
C SER A 187 -7.20 5.02 13.20
N GLY A 188 -7.61 6.25 13.50
CA GLY A 188 -7.87 6.72 14.86
C GLY A 188 -8.99 5.96 15.59
N LYS A 189 -9.57 4.93 14.96
CA LYS A 189 -10.58 4.06 15.57
C LYS A 189 -9.91 2.79 16.07
N LEU A 190 -9.61 2.77 17.37
CA LEU A 190 -9.30 1.54 18.09
C LEU A 190 -10.49 0.58 17.93
N LEU A 191 -10.24 -0.65 17.49
CA LEU A 191 -11.27 -1.68 17.45
C LEU A 191 -11.68 -2.05 18.88
N SER A 192 -12.98 -2.20 19.11
CA SER A 192 -13.51 -2.78 20.34
C SER A 192 -13.25 -4.28 20.40
N MET A 193 -13.33 -4.87 21.59
CA MET A 193 -13.20 -6.32 21.78
C MET A 193 -14.28 -7.12 21.01
N GLU A 194 -15.41 -6.49 20.72
CA GLU A 194 -16.51 -7.03 19.92
C GLU A 194 -16.18 -7.04 18.41
N GLU A 195 -15.35 -6.10 17.94
CA GLU A 195 -15.04 -5.91 16.51
C GLU A 195 -13.82 -6.73 16.04
N ILE A 196 -12.99 -7.27 16.95
CA ILE A 196 -11.78 -8.04 16.60
C ILE A 196 -12.05 -9.48 16.11
N GLY A 197 -13.31 -9.91 16.00
CA GLY A 197 -13.68 -11.19 15.38
C GLY A 197 -13.62 -12.41 16.30
N LEU A 198 -13.63 -12.23 17.63
CA LEU A 198 -13.74 -13.34 18.57
C LEU A 198 -15.14 -13.96 18.55
N THR A 199 -15.22 -15.27 18.72
CA THR A 199 -16.51 -15.93 18.99
C THR A 199 -17.10 -15.45 20.32
N ALA A 200 -18.41 -15.52 20.49
CA ALA A 200 -19.07 -15.08 21.73
C ALA A 200 -18.49 -15.75 22.99
N ALA A 201 -18.13 -17.04 22.91
CA ALA A 201 -17.51 -17.77 24.01
C ALA A 201 -16.08 -17.28 24.30
N ALA A 202 -15.25 -17.09 23.26
CA ALA A 202 -13.89 -16.59 23.42
C ALA A 202 -13.86 -15.14 23.92
N LEU A 203 -14.78 -14.31 23.44
CA LEU A 203 -14.95 -12.93 23.90
C LEU A 203 -15.32 -12.87 25.38
N ALA A 204 -16.28 -13.70 25.82
CA ALA A 204 -16.68 -13.77 27.22
C ALA A 204 -15.51 -14.21 28.12
N GLU A 205 -14.75 -15.23 27.70
CA GLU A 205 -13.59 -15.69 28.44
C GLU A 205 -12.48 -14.65 28.48
N MET A 206 -12.21 -13.96 27.36
CA MET A 206 -11.20 -12.90 27.34
C MET A 206 -11.60 -11.72 28.23
N LYS A 207 -12.87 -11.29 28.20
CA LYS A 207 -13.36 -10.26 29.12
C LYS A 207 -13.18 -10.68 30.58
N ARG A 208 -13.47 -11.94 30.92
CA ARG A 208 -13.26 -12.48 32.26
C ARG A 208 -11.79 -12.41 32.68
N LEU A 209 -10.87 -12.84 31.81
CA LEU A 209 -9.43 -12.82 32.07
C LEU A 209 -8.87 -11.41 32.23
N LEU A 210 -9.35 -10.45 31.44
CA LEU A 210 -8.93 -9.04 31.51
C LEU A 210 -9.34 -8.32 32.81
N HIS A 211 -10.34 -8.85 33.54
CA HIS A 211 -10.80 -8.29 34.81
C HIS A 211 -10.16 -8.96 36.04
N LEU A 212 -9.25 -9.92 35.85
CA LEU A 212 -8.48 -10.48 36.96
C LEU A 212 -7.52 -9.43 37.53
N SER A 213 -7.33 -9.43 38.84
CA SER A 213 -6.48 -8.44 39.53
C SER A 213 -4.98 -8.61 39.24
N HIS A 214 -4.57 -9.79 38.80
CA HIS A 214 -3.21 -10.12 38.43
C HIS A 214 -3.19 -11.36 37.52
N GLY A 215 -2.19 -11.44 36.66
CA GLY A 215 -2.01 -12.54 35.71
C GLY A 215 -1.21 -12.10 34.49
N ILE A 216 -0.77 -13.07 33.70
CA ILE A 216 -0.07 -12.81 32.44
C ILE A 216 -0.94 -13.33 31.30
N ILE A 217 -1.25 -12.47 30.33
CA ILE A 217 -1.91 -12.84 29.08
C ILE A 217 -0.87 -12.72 27.96
N LEU A 218 -0.65 -13.81 27.23
CA LEU A 218 0.27 -13.84 26.11
C LEU A 218 -0.51 -13.95 24.80
N VAL A 219 -0.40 -12.92 23.96
CA VAL A 219 -0.97 -12.92 22.61
C VAL A 219 0.13 -13.30 21.63
N THR A 220 0.03 -14.49 21.04
CA THR A 220 1.07 -15.05 20.16
C THR A 220 0.58 -15.19 18.73
N GLY A 221 1.50 -15.26 17.77
CA GLY A 221 1.20 -15.35 16.35
C GLY A 221 2.30 -14.71 15.48
N PRO A 222 2.35 -15.01 14.18
CA PRO A 222 3.34 -14.47 13.26
C PRO A 222 3.15 -12.96 13.02
N THR A 223 4.10 -12.31 12.36
CA THR A 223 3.98 -10.89 11.96
C THR A 223 2.71 -10.67 11.14
N GLY A 224 1.96 -9.60 11.43
CA GLY A 224 0.71 -9.27 10.73
C GLY A 224 -0.54 -10.01 11.22
N SER A 225 -0.45 -10.90 12.21
CA SER A 225 -1.61 -11.68 12.70
C SER A 225 -2.58 -10.91 13.63
N GLY A 226 -2.52 -9.57 13.68
CA GLY A 226 -3.43 -8.76 14.51
C GLY A 226 -3.15 -8.74 16.01
N LYS A 227 -1.94 -9.12 16.48
CA LYS A 227 -1.58 -9.13 17.91
C LYS A 227 -1.69 -7.76 18.56
N THR A 228 -1.05 -6.75 17.95
CA THR A 228 -1.07 -5.37 18.44
C THR A 228 -2.50 -4.85 18.50
N THR A 229 -3.28 -5.06 17.43
CA THR A 229 -4.70 -4.69 17.37
C THR A 229 -5.52 -5.33 18.50
N SER A 230 -5.30 -6.63 18.76
CA SER A 230 -5.99 -7.36 19.84
C SER A 230 -5.61 -6.85 21.24
N LEU A 231 -4.32 -6.56 21.47
CA LEU A 231 -3.83 -5.99 22.73
C LEU A 231 -4.39 -4.59 22.96
N TYR A 232 -4.41 -3.74 21.94
CA TYR A 232 -4.96 -2.39 22.03
C TYR A 232 -6.48 -2.40 22.30
N ALA A 233 -7.24 -3.32 21.68
CA ALA A 233 -8.65 -3.52 21.98
C ALA A 233 -8.87 -3.96 23.44
N ALA A 234 -8.03 -4.88 23.93
CA ALA A 234 -8.07 -5.36 25.30
C ALA A 234 -7.78 -4.25 26.31
N LEU A 235 -6.70 -3.48 26.10
CA LEU A 235 -6.33 -2.33 26.94
C LEU A 235 -7.43 -1.26 26.94
N SER A 236 -7.99 -0.95 25.75
CA SER A 236 -9.10 -0.01 25.63
C SER A 236 -10.34 -0.46 26.43
N SER A 237 -10.63 -1.77 26.44
CA SER A 237 -11.79 -2.31 27.18
C SER A 237 -11.68 -2.23 28.71
N ILE A 238 -10.45 -2.19 29.24
CA ILE A 238 -10.19 -2.05 30.68
C ILE A 238 -9.78 -0.64 31.09
N ASN A 239 -9.66 0.28 30.14
CA ASN A 239 -9.23 1.65 30.39
C ASN A 239 -10.27 2.38 31.22
N SER A 240 -9.92 2.68 32.47
CA SER A 240 -10.81 3.34 33.42
C SER A 240 -10.00 4.22 34.38
N PRO A 241 -10.55 5.35 34.88
CA PRO A 241 -9.81 6.30 35.72
C PRO A 241 -9.26 5.70 37.03
N ASP A 242 -9.81 4.59 37.49
CA ASP A 242 -9.39 3.83 38.68
C ASP A 242 -8.21 2.89 38.43
N LYS A 243 -7.74 2.75 37.18
CA LYS A 243 -6.61 1.89 36.81
C LYS A 243 -5.48 2.71 36.18
N ASN A 244 -4.27 2.51 36.69
CA ASN A 244 -3.06 3.03 36.07
C ASN A 244 -2.49 1.98 35.11
N ILE A 245 -2.60 2.21 33.80
CA ILE A 245 -2.14 1.31 32.74
C ILE A 245 -0.87 1.90 32.11
N LEU A 246 0.20 1.09 32.05
CA LEU A 246 1.49 1.46 31.46
C LEU A 246 1.85 0.46 30.36
N THR A 247 2.33 0.94 29.23
CA THR A 247 2.85 0.11 28.13
C THR A 247 4.33 0.42 27.86
N ILE A 248 5.06 -0.60 27.39
CA ILE A 248 6.40 -0.44 26.83
C ILE A 248 6.31 -1.02 25.42
N GLU A 249 6.63 -0.20 24.42
CA GLU A 249 6.50 -0.54 23.01
C GLU A 249 7.81 -0.23 22.29
N ASP A 250 8.11 -1.01 21.25
CA ASP A 250 9.28 -0.83 20.37
C ASP A 250 8.79 -0.55 18.93
N PRO A 251 8.38 0.71 18.63
CA PRO A 251 7.65 1.06 17.41
C PRO A 251 8.53 1.24 16.17
#